data_AF-A0A7X7PXG1-F1
#
_entry.id   AF-A0A7X7PXG1-F1
#
_cell.length_a   1.000
_cell.length_b   1.000
_cell.length_c   1.000
_cell.angle_alpha   90.00
_cell.angle_beta   90.00
_cell.angle_gamma   90.00
#
_symmetry.space_group_name_H-M   'P 1'
#
loop_
_entity.id
_entity.type
_entity.pdbx_description
1 polymer ?
#
loop_
_entity_poly.entity_id
_entity_poly.type
_entity_poly.pdbx_seq_one_letter_code
_entity_poly.pdbx_strand_id
1 'polypeptide(L)'
;MDIERFLQDERLPAGYAAVVEHVHRPLAVRMHKQALARGHFVVGLCGAQGSGKSTMARSLWALLESQGLSCAVVSLDDLYLTRTEREALAERA
;
A
#
# COMPACT_ATOMS: atom_id res chain seq x y z
N MET A 1 0.77 8.30 12.60
CA MET A 1 1.71 7.17 12.42
C MET A 1 3.00 7.49 13.15
N ASP A 2 3.54 6.53 13.92
CA ASP A 2 4.91 6.58 14.46
C ASP A 2 5.89 6.23 13.34
N ILE A 3 6.73 7.20 12.94
CA ILE A 3 7.64 7.05 11.81
C ILE A 3 8.80 6.11 12.13
N GLU A 4 9.34 6.16 13.35
CA GLU A 4 10.50 5.36 13.73
C GLU A 4 10.15 3.88 13.75
N ARG A 5 8.99 3.56 14.35
CA ARG A 5 8.46 2.20 14.34
C ARG A 5 8.17 1.70 12.93
N PHE A 6 7.56 2.52 12.07
CA PHE A 6 7.28 2.14 10.69
C PHE A 6 8.57 1.78 9.93
N LEU A 7 9.62 2.58 10.08
CA LEU A 7 10.91 2.31 9.43
C LEU A 7 11.55 1.02 9.94
N GLN A 8 11.42 0.71 11.23
CA GLN A 8 11.91 -0.54 11.81
C GLN A 8 11.15 -1.75 11.29
N ASP A 9 9.81 -1.71 11.36
CA ASP A 9 8.93 -2.81 10.95
C ASP A 9 9.12 -3.16 9.46
N GLU A 10 9.29 -2.14 8.60
CA GLU A 10 9.53 -2.31 7.16
C GLU A 10 11.02 -2.46 6.79
N ARG A 11 11.93 -2.45 7.78
CA ARG A 11 13.39 -2.56 7.62
C ARG A 11 13.99 -1.54 6.65
N LEU A 12 13.55 -0.29 6.77
CA LEU A 12 13.92 0.82 5.89
C LEU A 12 15.07 1.65 6.48
N PRO A 13 15.94 2.24 5.64
CA PRO A 13 16.97 3.15 6.11
C PRO A 13 16.34 4.43 6.68
N ALA A 14 17.00 5.05 7.66
CA ALA A 14 16.50 6.27 8.31
C ALA A 14 16.16 7.40 7.32
N GLY A 15 16.93 7.53 6.22
CA GLY A 15 16.67 8.52 5.16
C GLY A 15 15.33 8.35 4.45
N TYR A 16 14.69 7.18 4.54
CA TYR A 16 13.37 6.95 3.96
C TYR A 16 12.27 7.78 4.66
N ALA A 17 12.50 8.27 5.88
CA ALA A 17 11.60 9.23 6.54
C ALA A 17 11.29 10.44 5.65
N ALA A 18 12.29 10.92 4.90
CA ALA A 18 12.10 12.04 3.97
C ALA A 18 11.15 11.69 2.81
N VAL A 19 11.13 10.44 2.34
CA VAL A 19 10.19 9.98 1.31
C VAL A 19 8.78 9.94 1.87
N VAL A 20 8.62 9.41 3.09
CA VAL A 20 7.32 9.39 3.76
C VAL A 20 6.79 10.82 3.95
N GLU A 21 7.63 11.74 4.40
CA GLU A 21 7.23 13.12 4.68
C GLU A 21 6.90 13.90 3.41
N HIS A 22 7.75 13.83 2.39
CA HIS A 22 7.60 14.68 1.19
C HIS A 22 6.72 14.06 0.11
N VAL A 23 6.48 12.73 0.13
CA VAL A 23 5.72 12.04 -0.91
C VAL A 23 4.47 11.38 -0.33
N HIS A 24 4.62 10.50 0.67
CA HIS A 24 3.49 9.70 1.14
C HIS A 24 2.48 10.53 1.93
N ARG A 25 2.93 11.43 2.81
CA ARG A 25 2.04 12.28 3.62
C ARG A 25 1.18 13.21 2.77
N PRO A 26 1.70 13.97 1.78
CA PRO A 26 0.85 14.77 0.89
C PRO A 26 -0.17 13.93 0.12
N LEU A 27 0.22 12.73 -0.31
CA LEU A 27 -0.70 11.82 -1.00
C LEU A 27 -1.80 11.31 -0.05
N ALA A 28 -1.45 10.92 1.18
CA ALA A 28 -2.43 10.52 2.21
C ALA A 28 -3.41 11.66 2.51
N VAL A 29 -2.95 12.92 2.60
CA VAL A 29 -3.83 14.08 2.78
C VAL A 29 -4.81 14.23 1.61
N ARG A 30 -4.35 14.04 0.36
CA ARG A 30 -5.23 14.06 -0.82
C ARG A 30 -6.25 12.93 -0.79
N MET A 31 -5.81 11.71 -0.45
CA MET A 31 -6.67 10.54 -0.29
C MET A 31 -7.73 10.76 0.80
N HIS A 32 -7.36 11.33 1.95
CA HIS A 32 -8.29 11.61 3.05
C HIS A 32 -9.37 12.61 2.64
N LYS A 33 -8.99 13.72 2.00
CA LYS A 33 -9.96 14.68 1.45
C LYS A 33 -10.92 14.02 0.44
N GLN A 34 -10.41 13.13 -0.39
CA GLN A 34 -11.23 12.39 -1.35
C GLN A 34 -12.21 11.45 -0.65
N ALA A 35 -11.78 10.79 0.43
CA ALA A 35 -12.63 9.91 1.25
C ALA A 35 -13.82 10.68 1.83
N LEU A 36 -13.56 11.85 2.44
CA LEU A 36 -14.60 12.70 3.01
C LEU A 36 -15.62 13.19 1.96
N ALA A 37 -15.16 13.45 0.73
CA ALA A 37 -16.02 13.93 -0.34
C ALA A 37 -16.88 12.83 -0.98
N ARG A 38 -16.40 11.58 -1.05
CA ARG A 38 -17.05 10.48 -1.79
C ARG A 38 -17.60 9.35 -0.92
N GLY A 39 -17.29 9.33 0.37
CA GLY A 39 -17.63 8.23 1.29
C GLY A 39 -16.71 7.02 1.16
N HIS A 40 -16.42 6.56 -0.05
CA HIS A 40 -15.46 5.49 -0.32
C HIS A 40 -14.79 5.63 -1.71
N PHE A 41 -13.60 5.06 -1.89
CA PHE A 41 -12.90 5.02 -3.17
C PHE A 41 -11.81 3.94 -3.17
N VAL A 42 -11.33 3.59 -4.36
CA VAL A 42 -10.24 2.63 -4.59
C VAL A 42 -9.06 3.35 -5.24
N VAL A 43 -7.84 3.00 -4.84
CA VAL A 43 -6.59 3.50 -5.44
C VAL A 43 -5.75 2.33 -5.92
N GLY A 44 -5.39 2.35 -7.20
CA GLY A 44 -4.40 1.43 -7.76
C GLY A 44 -2.98 1.99 -7.58
N LEU A 45 -2.06 1.16 -7.08
CA LEU A 45 -0.63 1.45 -7.08
C LEU A 45 0.08 0.56 -8.11
N CYS A 46 0.69 1.19 -9.11
CA CYS A 46 1.40 0.50 -10.20
C CYS A 46 2.87 0.94 -10.27
N GLY A 47 3.74 0.07 -10.76
CA GLY A 47 5.19 0.27 -10.79
C GLY A 47 5.94 -1.05 -10.97
N ALA A 48 7.21 -0.98 -11.35
CA ALA A 48 8.05 -2.16 -11.59
C ALA A 48 8.22 -3.04 -10.35
N GLN A 49 8.65 -4.30 -10.54
CA GLN A 49 9.01 -5.17 -9.42
C GLN A 49 10.16 -4.53 -8.62
N GLY A 50 10.09 -4.60 -7.29
CA GLY A 50 11.08 -3.97 -6.42
C GLY A 50 10.97 -2.44 -6.30
N SER A 51 9.99 -1.78 -6.95
CA SER A 51 9.85 -0.32 -6.90
C SER A 51 9.27 0.24 -5.60
N GLY A 52 9.10 -0.59 -4.55
CA GLY A 52 8.59 -0.15 -3.24
C GLY A 52 7.08 0.04 -3.12
N LYS A 53 6.27 -0.51 -4.04
CA LYS A 53 4.79 -0.38 -4.01
C LYS A 53 4.17 -0.88 -2.70
N SER A 54 4.60 -2.05 -2.22
CA SER A 54 4.10 -2.64 -0.97
C SER A 54 4.43 -1.74 0.22
N THR A 55 5.65 -1.23 0.29
CA THR A 55 6.10 -0.28 1.32
C THR A 55 5.27 1.00 1.29
N MET A 56 5.05 1.58 0.10
CA MET A 56 4.21 2.77 -0.06
C MET A 56 2.76 2.50 0.34
N ALA A 57 2.18 1.36 -0.04
CA ALA A 57 0.83 0.97 0.34
C ALA A 57 0.69 0.83 1.87
N ARG A 58 1.67 0.22 2.54
CA ARG A 58 1.70 0.10 4.01
C ARG A 58 1.84 1.46 4.70
N SER A 59 2.70 2.33 4.17
CA SER A 59 2.87 3.70 4.68
C SER A 59 1.58 4.52 4.55
N LEU A 60 0.93 4.49 3.39
CA LEU A 60 -0.34 5.19 3.15
C LEU A 60 -1.45 4.63 4.04
N TRP A 61 -1.54 3.31 4.19
CA TRP A 61 -2.49 2.67 5.10
C TRP A 61 -2.31 3.17 6.53
N ALA A 62 -1.09 3.13 7.07
CA ALA A 62 -0.81 3.59 8.44
C ALA A 62 -1.05 5.10 8.64
N LEU A 63 -0.78 5.91 7.62
CA LEU A 63 -1.08 7.35 7.64
C LEU A 63 -2.60 7.59 7.69
N LEU A 64 -3.37 6.92 6.83
CA LEU A 64 -4.83 7.08 6.73
C LEU A 64 -5.57 6.52 7.96
N GLU A 65 -5.14 5.36 8.47
CA GLU A 65 -5.62 4.79 9.74
C GLU A 65 -5.40 5.77 10.89
N SER A 66 -4.23 6.41 10.96
CA SER A 66 -3.95 7.42 12.00
C SER A 66 -4.77 8.71 11.86
N GLN A 67 -5.49 8.88 10.74
CA GLN A 67 -6.46 9.95 10.50
C GLN A 67 -7.91 9.48 10.68
N GLY A 68 -8.13 8.26 11.20
CA GLY A 68 -9.45 7.70 11.48
C GLY A 68 -10.16 7.10 10.27
N LEU A 69 -9.47 6.89 9.14
CA LEU A 69 -10.07 6.23 7.97
C LEU A 69 -9.82 4.72 8.01
N SER A 70 -10.90 3.95 7.89
CA SER A 70 -10.83 2.50 7.65
C SER A 70 -10.25 2.25 6.26
N CYS A 71 -9.11 1.56 6.19
CA CYS A 71 -8.41 1.26 4.95
C CYS A 71 -8.04 -0.23 4.87
N ALA A 72 -8.09 -0.80 3.66
CA ALA A 72 -7.61 -2.15 3.36
C ALA A 72 -6.59 -2.10 2.22
N VAL A 73 -5.55 -2.92 2.33
CA VAL A 73 -4.54 -3.11 1.28
C VAL A 73 -4.71 -4.51 0.70
N VAL A 74 -4.91 -4.58 -0.60
CA VAL A 74 -4.99 -5.85 -1.35
C VAL A 74 -3.86 -5.88 -2.35
N SER A 75 -3.00 -6.90 -2.29
CA SER A 75 -2.01 -7.14 -3.33
C SER A 75 -2.63 -7.96 -4.45
N LEU A 76 -2.31 -7.64 -5.70
CA LEU A 76 -2.68 -8.50 -6.82
C LEU A 76 -1.98 -9.87 -6.72
N ASP A 77 -0.78 -9.89 -6.13
CA ASP A 77 0.00 -11.12 -5.99
C ASP A 77 -0.69 -12.13 -5.04
N ASP A 78 -1.48 -11.65 -4.08
CA ASP A 78 -2.26 -12.49 -3.14
C ASP A 78 -3.45 -13.17 -3.82
N LEU A 79 -3.85 -12.68 -5.00
CA LEU A 79 -4.97 -13.20 -5.79
C LEU A 79 -4.50 -14.19 -6.87
N TYR A 80 -3.20 -14.47 -6.96
CA TYR A 80 -2.72 -15.50 -7.87
C TYR A 80 -3.23 -16.87 -7.46
N LEU A 81 -3.67 -17.63 -8.46
CA LEU A 81 -3.96 -19.05 -8.35
C LEU A 81 -2.79 -19.77 -7.66
N THR A 82 -3.11 -20.72 -6.79
CA THR A 82 -2.13 -21.64 -6.20
C THR A 82 -1.40 -22.42 -7.29
N ARG A 83 -0.28 -23.06 -6.93
CA ARG A 83 0.46 -23.91 -7.87
C ARG A 83 -0.43 -24.96 -8.53
N THR A 84 -1.23 -25.67 -7.74
CA THR A 84 -2.13 -26.72 -8.23
C THR A 84 -3.21 -26.16 -9.15
N GLU A 85 -3.77 -24.99 -8.83
CA GLU A 85 -4.75 -24.33 -9.70
C GLU A 85 -4.13 -23.83 -11.00
N ARG A 86 -2.86 -23.38 -10.98
CA ARG A 86 -2.13 -23.02 -12.20
C ARG A 86 -1.80 -24.24 -13.06
N GLU A 87 -1.46 -25.38 -12.46
CA GLU A 87 -1.26 -26.65 -13.17
C GLU A 87 -2.57 -27.12 -13.82
N ALA A 88 -3.69 -27.11 -13.08
CA ALA A 88 -5.01 -27.44 -13.63
C ALA A 88 -5.48 -26.46 -14.73
N LEU A 89 -5.12 -25.17 -14.63
CA LEU A 89 -5.39 -24.19 -15.69
C LEU A 89 -4.59 -24.48 -16.96
N ALA A 90 -3.33 -24.89 -16.82
CA ALA A 90 -2.46 -25.22 -17.95
C ALA A 90 -2.93 -26.47 -18.72
N GLU A 91 -3.55 -27.44 -18.04
CA GLU A 91 -4.13 -28.62 -18.70
C GLU A 91 -5.45 -28.33 -19.44
N ARG A 92 -6.10 -27.20 -19.14
CA ARG A 92 -7.37 -26.77 -19.76
C ARG A 92 -7.19 -25.80 -20.93
N ALA A 93 -5.98 -25.27 -21.12
CA ALA A 93 -5.63 -24.30 -22.16
C ALA A 93 -5.02 -25.00 -23.38
#